data_AF-A0A353Q9M0-F1
#
_entry.id   AF-A0A353Q9M0-F1
#
_cell.length_a   1.000
_cell.length_b   1.000
_cell.length_c   1.000
_cell.angle_alpha   90.00
_cell.angle_beta   90.00
_cell.angle_gamma   90.00
#
_symmetry.space_group_name_H-M   'P 1'
#
loop_
_entity.id
_entity.type
_entity.pdbx_description
1 polymer ?
#
loop_
_entity_poly.entity_id
_entity_poly.type
_entity_poly.pdbx_seq_one_letter_code
_entity_poly.pdbx_strand_id
1 'polypeptide(L)' 'MDNNKVIATIDISRPSGRKIVRELQNKRAVKLEYPSPVSKTYPLEEVYEKGLDKLSKHYGVDMRQLKSNL' A
#
# COMPACT_ATOMS: atom_id res chain seq x y z
N MET A 1 -13.48 33.20 -12.27
CA MET A 1 -13.24 32.07 -11.35
C MET A 1 -14.28 31.03 -11.68
N ASP A 2 -13.88 29.90 -12.26
CA ASP A 2 -14.82 28.88 -12.71
C ASP A 2 -15.41 28.15 -11.50
N ASN A 3 -16.54 28.64 -11.00
CA ASN A 3 -17.25 28.16 -9.81
C ASN A 3 -17.96 26.81 -9.99
N ASN A 4 -17.65 26.05 -11.06
CA ASN A 4 -18.38 24.84 -11.44
C ASN A 4 -17.67 23.53 -11.01
N LYS A 5 -16.81 23.58 -9.99
CA LYS A 5 -16.11 22.39 -9.47
C LYS A 5 -16.70 21.95 -8.13
N VAL A 6 -17.06 20.68 -8.03
CA VAL A 6 -17.46 20.02 -6.78
C VAL A 6 -16.36 19.03 -6.37
N ILE A 7 -15.94 19.06 -5.10
CA ILE A 7 -15.00 18.11 -4.51
C ILE A 7 -15.79 17.21 -3.57
N ALA A 8 -15.72 15.89 -3.81
CA ALA A 8 -16.38 14.89 -2.98
C ALA A 8 -15.37 13.86 -2.48
N THR A 9 -15.45 13.51 -1.19
CA THR A 9 -14.61 12.47 -0.58
C THR A 9 -15.39 11.16 -0.56
N ILE A 10 -14.83 10.11 -1.13
CA ILE A 10 -15.47 8.79 -1.22
C ILE A 10 -14.74 7.82 -0.29
N ASP A 11 -15.48 7.23 0.66
CA ASP A 11 -14.95 6.18 1.53
C ASP A 11 -14.90 4.83 0.79
N ILE A 12 -13.69 4.37 0.46
CA ILE A 12 -13.44 3.11 -0.25
C ILE A 12 -13.36 1.87 0.65
N SER A 13 -13.55 2.01 1.97
CA SER A 13 -13.58 0.87 2.89
C SER A 13 -14.78 -0.05 2.61
N ARG A 14 -15.86 0.51 2.06
CA ARG A 14 -17.10 -0.20 1.75
C ARG A 14 -17.17 -0.63 0.28
N PRO A 15 -17.86 -1.76 -0.04
CA PRO A 15 -18.10 -2.17 -1.43
C PRO A 15 -18.80 -1.08 -2.28
N SER A 16 -19.72 -0.33 -1.67
CA SER A 16 -20.43 0.78 -2.31
C SER A 16 -19.48 1.90 -2.76
N GLY A 17 -18.55 2.33 -1.91
CA GLY A 17 -17.55 3.33 -2.27
C GLY A 17 -16.63 2.86 -3.38
N ARG A 18 -16.17 1.60 -3.35
CA ARG A 18 -15.37 1.00 -4.43
C ARG A 18 -16.13 0.97 -5.76
N LYS A 19 -17.44 0.72 -5.73
CA LYS A 19 -18.29 0.75 -6.94
C LYS A 19 -18.34 2.16 -7.53
N ILE A 20 -18.58 3.18 -6.70
CA ILE A 20 -18.61 4.59 -7.14
C ILE A 20 -17.28 4.99 -7.76
N VAL A 21 -16.16 4.67 -7.13
CA VAL A 21 -14.82 4.98 -7.67
C VAL A 21 -14.58 4.31 -9.02
N ARG A 22 -14.95 3.03 -9.18
CA ARG A 22 -14.87 2.31 -10.46
C ARG A 22 -15.69 2.95 -11.57
N GLU A 23 -16.89 3.43 -11.25
CA GLU A 23 -17.76 4.13 -12.21
C GLU A 23 -17.17 5.47 -12.63
N LEU A 24 -16.56 6.21 -11.69
CA LEU A 24 -15.93 7.51 -11.94
C LEU A 24 -14.60 7.40 -12.68
N GLN A 25 -13.82 6.34 -12.49
CA GLN A 25 -12.54 6.11 -13.19
C GLN A 25 -12.69 6.13 -14.72
N ASN A 26 -13.83 5.68 -15.24
CA ASN A 26 -14.09 5.61 -16.68
C ASN A 26 -14.62 6.93 -17.28
N LYS A 27 -14.74 7.99 -16.48
CA LYS A 27 -15.31 9.28 -16.91
C LYS A 27 -14.20 10.32 -17.12
N ARG A 28 -14.05 10.81 -18.35
CA ARG A 28 -13.05 11.84 -18.73
C ARG A 28 -13.19 13.16 -17.97
N ALA A 29 -14.38 13.44 -17.44
CA ALA A 29 -14.70 14.66 -16.70
C ALA A 29 -14.26 14.64 -15.21
N VAL A 30 -13.75 13.51 -14.71
CA VAL A 30 -13.46 13.33 -13.29
C VAL A 30 -11.96 13.18 -13.08
N LYS A 31 -11.41 13.94 -12.13
CA LYS A 31 -10.05 13.76 -11.62
C LYS A 31 -10.13 13.11 -10.25
N LEU A 32 -9.62 11.88 -10.15
CA LEU A 32 -9.53 11.15 -8.88
C LEU A 32 -8.16 11.39 -8.26
N GLU A 33 -8.15 11.97 -7.06
CA GLU A 33 -6.94 12.14 -6.25
C GLU A 33 -7.02 11.12 -5.11
N TYR A 34 -6.14 10.12 -5.14
CA TYR A 34 -6.00 9.17 -4.04
C TYR A 34 -5.07 9.77 -3.00
N PRO A 35 -5.38 9.65 -1.70
CA PRO A 35 -4.39 9.96 -0.69
C PRO A 35 -3.18 9.05 -0.93
N SER A 36 -2.01 9.66 -1.09
CA SER A 36 -0.78 8.88 -1.22
C SER A 36 -0.72 7.93 -0.01
N PRO A 37 -0.52 6.61 -0.21
CA PRO A 37 -0.21 5.76 0.93
C PRO A 37 0.99 6.42 1.58
N VAL A 38 0.88 6.75 2.86
CA VAL A 38 2.02 7.18 3.65
C VAL A 38 2.94 5.98 3.61
N SER A 39 3.83 5.95 2.61
CA SER A 39 4.82 4.92 2.45
C SER A 39 5.68 5.09 3.67
N LYS A 40 5.42 4.28 4.69
CA LYS A 40 6.37 4.06 5.77
C LYS A 40 7.58 3.48 5.04
N THR A 41 8.52 4.35 4.69
CA THR A 41 9.80 3.95 4.12
C THR A 41 10.52 3.26 5.26
N TYR A 42 10.30 1.95 5.39
CA TYR A 42 11.04 1.15 6.34
C TYR A 42 12.47 1.06 5.82
N PRO A 43 13.49 1.32 6.66
CA PRO A 43 14.87 1.13 6.25
C PRO A 43 15.08 -0.31 5.77
N LEU A 44 15.88 -0.48 4.72
CA LEU A 44 16.12 -1.77 4.07
C LEU A 44 16.55 -2.84 5.09
N GLU A 45 17.33 -2.44 6.09
CA GLU A 45 17.80 -3.25 7.20
C GLU A 45 16.64 -3.82 8.05
N GLU A 46 15.63 -3.02 8.37
CA GLU A 46 14.48 -3.48 9.17
C GLU A 46 13.60 -4.47 8.40
N VAL A 47 13.45 -4.26 7.09
CA VAL A 47 12.74 -5.20 6.20
C VAL A 47 13.52 -6.50 6.07
N TYR A 48 14.85 -6.41 5.95
CA TYR A 48 15.74 -7.57 5.83
C TYR A 48 15.72 -8.41 7.10
N GLU A 49 15.85 -7.81 8.28
CA GLU A 49 15.79 -8.52 9.56
C GLU A 49 14.41 -9.16 9.81
N LYS A 50 13.31 -8.45 9.52
CA LYS A 50 11.96 -9.04 9.59
C LYS A 50 11.77 -10.19 8.59
N GLY A 51 12.42 -10.11 7.43
CA GLY A 51 12.45 -11.18 6.43
C GLY A 51 13.18 -12.42 6.95
N LEU A 52 14.36 -12.22 7.54
CA LEU A 52 15.14 -13.29 8.15
C LEU A 52 14.39 -13.96 9.31
N ASP A 53 13.78 -13.20 10.21
CA ASP A 53 13.00 -13.76 11.32
C ASP A 53 11.82 -14.61 10.83
N LYS A 54 11.13 -14.18 9.76
CA LYS A 54 10.04 -14.96 9.15
C LYS A 54 10.55 -16.25 8.51
N LEU A 55 11.67 -16.18 7.80
CA LEU A 55 12.29 -17.33 7.16
C LEU A 55 12.80 -18.32 8.20
N SER A 56 13.46 -17.85 9.26
CA SER A 56 13.94 -18.71 10.34
C SER A 56 12.80 -19.44 11.05
N LYS A 57 11.65 -18.78 11.27
CA LYS A 57 10.45 -19.43 11.80
C LYS A 57 9.86 -20.48 10.86
N HIS A 58 9.89 -20.22 9.55
CA HIS A 58 9.27 -21.11 8.56
C HIS A 58 10.10 -22.37 8.30
N TYR A 59 11.42 -22.25 8.34
CA TYR A 59 12.35 -23.37 8.10
C TYR A 59 12.89 -23.99 9.38
N GLY A 60 12.65 -23.40 10.56
CA GLY A 60 13.16 -23.89 11.84
C GLY A 60 14.68 -23.82 11.96
N VAL A 61 15.34 -23.09 11.06
CA VAL A 61 16.80 -22.94 10.99
C VAL A 61 17.12 -21.46 11.15
N ASP A 62 18.12 -21.12 11.95
CA ASP A 62 18.55 -19.73 12.07
C ASP A 62 19.27 -19.28 10.79
N MET A 63 18.54 -18.55 9.94
CA MET A 63 19.05 -18.01 8.67
C MET A 63 20.22 -17.03 8.87
N ARG A 64 20.39 -16.47 10.07
CA ARG A 64 21.55 -15.64 10.41
C ARG A 64 22.83 -16.47 10.49
N GLN A 65 22.75 -17.69 11.01
CA GLN A 65 23.89 -18.60 11.09
C GLN A 65 24.29 -19.16 9.73
N LEU A 66 23.34 -19.32 8.81
CA LEU A 66 23.62 -19.78 7.44
C LEU A 66 24.43 -18.75 6.65
N LYS A 67 24.20 -17.45 6.90
CA LYS A 67 24.94 -16.34 6.29
C LYS A 67 26.39 -16.24 6.79
N SER A 68 26.67 -16.65 8.03
CA SER A 68 28.03 -16.62 8.61
C SER A 68 28.94 -17.75 8.12
N ASN A 69 28.38 -18.79 7.50
CA ASN A 69 29.13 -19.94 6.97
C ASN A 69 29.41 -19.84 5.46
N LEU A 70 29.11 -18.69 4.83
CA LEU A 70 29.38 -18.39 3.43
C LEU A 70 30.51 -17.36 3.32
#